data_AF-A0A511HBD5-F1
#
_entry.id   AF-A0A511HBD5-F1
#
_cell.length_a   1.000
_cell.length_b   1.000
_cell.length_c   1.000
_cell.angle_alpha   90.00
_cell.angle_beta   90.00
_cell.angle_gamma   90.00
#
_symmetry.space_group_name_H-M   'P 1'
#
loop_
_entity.id
_entity.type
_entity.pdbx_description
1 polymer ?
#
loop_
_entity_poly.entity_id
_entity_poly.type
_entity_poly.pdbx_seq_one_letter_code
_entity_poly.pdbx_strand_id
1 'polypeptide(L)'
;MRNPRERLGWVLLAGALGAAVVGTRLWRAPERNTAPVLDASTPQTTDDGHSTLPPLPAHAQPLKEVPCEFTALLAEYRQGHASPAYRRYVREQLRGLVESLPEDVHWQHLSDEQDADVLALLSDTWVLRYALEGQARILERLVDRVSETPDARLRAVLIRSLQQTGEPSTQLLGIQVLKGRDVYRDWVTDAAPEVRAAAVENFREEAARNAGRYRVVAERAVSLATVAEDPATAAGLLGASSIEAVRGPSLAQVRTLLQSAQSPVVRAAAARALATSPVAELSASLDALAARYSVESEASVREALLESISRLGLSRAVPVLERLRDTHAAARDEVSPWIALLAEHPQRWEMLDTARRHSHR
;
A
#
# COMPACT_ATOMS: atom_id res chain seq x y z
N MET A 1 -65.86 -8.50 11.44
CA MET A 1 -66.26 -7.13 11.86
C MET A 1 -65.14 -6.18 11.48
N ARG A 2 -65.35 -5.39 10.42
CA ARG A 2 -64.45 -4.33 9.93
C ARG A 2 -64.95 -3.00 10.47
N ASN A 3 -64.07 -2.14 10.95
CA ASN A 3 -64.38 -0.74 11.17
C ASN A 3 -63.23 0.14 10.63
N PRO A 4 -63.44 0.87 9.52
CA PRO A 4 -62.54 1.88 8.97
C PRO A 4 -63.02 3.31 9.33
N ARG A 5 -62.23 4.33 8.97
CA ARG A 5 -62.42 5.80 9.16
C ARG A 5 -61.88 6.31 10.50
N GLU A 6 -61.18 7.43 10.65
CA GLU A 6 -60.92 8.61 9.83
C GLU A 6 -59.90 9.49 10.57
N ARG A 7 -59.09 10.28 9.81
CA ARG A 7 -58.45 11.59 10.11
C ARG A 7 -57.08 11.64 9.39
N LEU A 8 -56.95 12.18 8.16
CA LEU A 8 -56.85 13.60 7.79
C LEU A 8 -55.94 14.41 8.75
N GLY A 9 -54.88 15.11 8.32
CA GLY A 9 -54.31 15.38 6.99
C GLY A 9 -53.16 16.43 7.05
N TRP A 10 -52.63 16.78 5.86
CA TRP A 10 -51.90 18.01 5.45
C TRP A 10 -50.53 18.32 6.12
N VAL A 11 -49.35 18.40 5.47
CA VAL A 11 -48.79 19.13 4.28
C VAL A 11 -47.76 20.20 4.71
N LEU A 12 -46.70 20.38 3.88
CA LEU A 12 -45.56 21.35 3.87
C LEU A 12 -44.26 20.86 4.56
N LEU A 13 -43.09 20.65 3.93
CA LEU A 13 -42.28 21.35 2.90
C LEU A 13 -41.42 22.50 3.47
N ALA A 14 -40.14 22.52 3.06
CA ALA A 14 -38.99 23.39 3.42
C ALA A 14 -38.11 22.82 4.55
N GLY A 15 -36.78 22.70 4.47
CA GLY A 15 -35.79 23.32 3.56
C GLY A 15 -34.73 24.03 4.41
N ALA A 16 -33.49 23.50 4.46
CA ALA A 16 -32.24 24.20 4.78
C ALA A 16 -31.08 23.18 4.68
N LEU A 17 -30.22 23.18 3.66
CA LEU A 17 -29.07 24.07 3.45
C LEU A 17 -28.18 24.22 4.70
N GLY A 18 -27.13 23.40 4.74
CA GLY A 18 -26.00 23.53 5.66
C GLY A 18 -24.72 23.11 4.93
N ALA A 19 -24.04 24.08 4.33
CA ALA A 19 -22.75 23.94 3.69
C ALA A 19 -21.66 23.55 4.71
N ALA A 20 -20.73 22.68 4.33
CA ALA A 20 -19.48 22.49 5.05
C ALA A 20 -18.31 22.17 4.09
N VAL A 21 -17.65 23.26 3.68
CA VAL A 21 -16.20 23.46 3.56
C VAL A 21 -15.39 22.32 2.91
N VAL A 22 -15.21 22.44 1.60
CA VAL A 22 -14.08 21.85 0.86
C VAL A 22 -12.81 22.61 1.25
N GLY A 23 -12.02 22.02 2.15
CA GLY A 23 -10.68 22.52 2.49
C GLY A 23 -9.67 22.11 1.42
N THR A 24 -9.54 22.88 0.34
CA THR A 24 -8.40 22.79 -0.57
C THR A 24 -7.13 23.23 0.15
N ARG A 25 -6.33 22.28 0.64
CA ARG A 25 -4.94 22.55 0.98
C ARG A 25 -4.13 22.57 -0.31
N LEU A 26 -3.96 23.78 -0.86
CA LEU A 26 -2.91 24.12 -1.81
C LEU A 26 -1.55 23.80 -1.17
N TRP A 27 -0.91 22.75 -1.66
CA TRP A 27 0.49 22.46 -1.36
C TRP A 27 1.33 23.49 -2.13
N ARG A 28 1.85 24.51 -1.41
CA ARG A 28 2.79 25.48 -1.95
C ARG A 28 4.17 24.82 -2.07
N ALA A 29 4.74 24.89 -3.27
CA ALA A 29 6.14 24.57 -3.52
C ALA A 29 7.06 25.46 -2.66
N PRO A 30 8.17 24.92 -2.13
CA PRO A 30 9.15 25.73 -1.43
C PRO A 30 9.86 26.69 -2.39
N GLU A 31 9.91 27.96 -1.97
CA GLU A 31 10.52 29.09 -2.65
C GLU A 31 12.02 28.84 -2.92
N ARG A 32 12.45 29.17 -4.14
CA ARG A 32 13.86 29.18 -4.53
C ARG A 32 14.58 30.27 -3.74
N ASN A 33 15.60 29.86 -3.00
CA ASN A 33 16.56 30.78 -2.38
C ASN A 33 17.16 31.71 -3.43
N THR A 34 16.91 33.00 -3.26
CA THR A 34 17.58 34.11 -3.92
C THR A 34 19.02 34.20 -3.42
N ALA A 35 19.98 34.00 -4.31
CA ALA A 35 21.37 34.38 -4.07
C ALA A 35 21.51 35.91 -4.22
N PRO A 36 22.40 36.55 -3.45
CA PRO A 36 22.52 38.00 -3.43
C PRO A 36 23.21 38.54 -4.69
N VAL A 37 22.64 39.63 -5.19
CA VAL A 37 23.22 40.56 -6.15
C VAL A 37 24.49 41.16 -5.53
N LEU A 38 25.62 41.04 -6.22
CA LEU A 38 26.81 41.85 -5.99
C LEU A 38 27.04 42.72 -7.22
N ASP A 39 26.71 44.00 -7.08
CA ASP A 39 27.23 45.11 -7.88
C ASP A 39 28.71 45.28 -7.58
N ALA A 40 29.54 45.31 -8.63
CA ALA A 40 30.83 45.99 -8.60
C ALA A 40 31.33 46.27 -10.04
N SER A 41 31.04 47.48 -10.49
CA SER A 41 31.95 48.42 -11.16
C SER A 41 32.95 47.90 -12.20
N THR A 42 32.71 48.33 -13.44
CA THR A 42 33.69 48.54 -14.52
C THR A 42 34.85 49.45 -14.08
N PRO A 43 36.04 49.25 -14.68
CA PRO A 43 36.67 50.37 -15.37
C PRO A 43 37.08 50.01 -16.81
N GLN A 44 36.83 50.97 -17.71
CA GLN A 44 37.41 51.02 -19.05
C GLN A 44 38.91 51.28 -18.97
N THR A 45 39.71 50.56 -19.76
CA THR A 45 40.85 51.16 -20.47
C THR A 45 41.14 50.37 -21.75
N THR A 46 41.37 51.15 -22.81
CA THR A 46 41.79 50.88 -24.19
C THR A 46 42.98 49.93 -24.33
N ASP A 47 43.03 49.11 -25.38
CA ASP A 47 43.76 49.41 -26.63
C ASP A 47 43.88 48.16 -27.55
N ASP A 48 44.15 48.43 -28.83
CA ASP A 48 44.03 47.64 -30.04
C ASP A 48 44.87 46.34 -30.14
N GLY A 49 44.36 45.38 -30.93
CA GLY A 49 45.16 44.23 -31.37
C GLY A 49 44.36 43.14 -32.09
N HIS A 50 44.24 43.26 -33.40
CA HIS A 50 43.64 42.24 -34.28
C HIS A 50 44.26 40.85 -34.10
N SER A 51 43.43 39.85 -33.77
CA SER A 51 43.67 38.45 -34.09
C SER A 51 42.35 37.74 -34.40
N THR A 52 42.11 37.58 -35.70
CA THR A 52 40.99 36.87 -36.29
C THR A 52 41.19 35.37 -36.10
N LEU A 53 40.54 34.79 -35.09
CA LEU A 53 40.30 33.34 -35.02
C LEU A 53 38.97 33.02 -35.74
N PRO A 54 38.89 31.92 -36.50
CA PRO A 54 37.67 31.57 -37.22
C PRO A 54 36.56 31.20 -36.21
N PRO A 55 35.28 31.55 -36.51
CA PRO A 55 34.17 31.20 -35.63
C PRO A 55 33.97 29.68 -35.65
N LEU A 56 34.00 29.08 -34.46
CA LEU A 56 33.46 27.74 -34.23
C LEU A 56 31.98 27.71 -34.65
N PRO A 57 31.53 26.75 -35.48
CA PRO A 57 30.12 26.64 -35.80
C PRO A 57 29.33 26.25 -34.55
N ALA A 58 28.56 27.20 -34.03
CA ALA A 58 27.56 27.02 -33.00
C ALA A 58 26.32 26.33 -33.59
N HIS A 59 26.41 25.02 -33.86
CA HIS A 59 25.24 24.17 -34.10
C HIS A 59 25.49 22.75 -33.58
N ALA A 60 25.72 22.62 -32.27
CA ALA A 60 25.36 21.37 -31.58
C ALA A 60 23.90 21.51 -31.15
N GLN A 61 22.98 21.22 -32.06
CA GLN A 61 21.65 20.82 -31.61
C GLN A 61 21.84 19.54 -30.78
N PRO A 62 21.26 19.42 -29.56
CA PRO A 62 21.36 18.19 -28.81
C PRO A 62 20.68 17.10 -29.64
N LEU A 63 21.44 16.04 -29.94
CA LEU A 63 20.99 14.86 -30.67
C LEU A 63 19.73 14.31 -29.97
N LYS A 64 18.58 14.37 -30.66
CA LYS A 64 17.43 13.51 -30.38
C LYS A 64 17.74 12.11 -30.90
N GLU A 65 18.72 11.44 -30.28
CA GLU A 65 19.11 10.06 -30.57
C GLU A 65 18.77 9.16 -29.38
N VAL A 66 17.47 8.95 -29.12
CA VAL A 66 17.02 8.04 -28.04
C VAL A 66 16.47 6.67 -28.52
N PRO A 67 16.20 6.39 -29.82
CA PRO A 67 15.73 5.06 -30.20
C PRO A 67 16.79 3.94 -30.11
N CYS A 68 18.04 4.22 -30.51
CA CYS A 68 19.07 3.17 -30.60
C CYS A 68 19.65 2.77 -29.23
N GLU A 69 19.79 3.74 -28.33
CA GLU A 69 20.40 3.53 -27.01
C GLU A 69 19.49 2.71 -26.09
N PHE A 70 18.18 2.97 -26.09
CA PHE A 70 17.22 2.23 -25.26
C PHE A 70 17.14 0.75 -25.66
N THR A 71 16.98 0.46 -26.96
CA THR A 71 16.93 -0.92 -27.46
C THR A 71 18.26 -1.65 -27.22
N ALA A 72 19.40 -0.97 -27.35
CA ALA A 72 20.71 -1.53 -27.03
C ALA A 72 20.83 -1.89 -25.53
N LEU A 73 20.43 -0.99 -24.63
CA LEU A 73 20.44 -1.24 -23.19
C LEU A 73 19.50 -2.39 -22.78
N LEU A 74 18.34 -2.54 -23.43
CA LEU A 74 17.47 -3.71 -23.22
C LEU A 74 18.12 -5.01 -23.68
N ALA A 75 18.81 -4.99 -24.83
CA ALA A 75 19.56 -6.14 -25.32
C ALA A 75 20.72 -6.49 -24.37
N GLU A 76 21.43 -5.49 -23.86
CA GLU A 76 22.47 -5.65 -22.84
C GLU A 76 21.91 -6.21 -21.53
N TYR A 77 20.75 -5.72 -21.07
CA TYR A 77 20.10 -6.24 -19.86
C TYR A 77 19.73 -7.71 -20.02
N ARG A 78 19.22 -8.10 -21.20
CA ARG A 78 18.93 -9.50 -21.53
C ARG A 78 20.22 -10.33 -21.51
N GLN A 79 21.30 -9.85 -22.10
CA GLN A 79 22.59 -10.57 -22.18
C GLN A 79 23.38 -10.57 -20.86
N GLY A 80 23.07 -9.67 -19.93
CA GLY A 80 23.75 -9.44 -18.65
C GLY A 80 23.55 -10.53 -17.58
N HIS A 81 23.59 -11.80 -17.98
CA HIS A 81 23.13 -12.95 -17.20
C HIS A 81 23.90 -13.24 -15.91
N ALA A 82 25.16 -12.80 -15.78
CA ALA A 82 26.06 -13.26 -14.71
C ALA A 82 26.35 -12.24 -13.60
N SER A 83 26.02 -10.95 -13.77
CA SER A 83 26.40 -9.90 -12.80
C SER A 83 25.19 -9.09 -12.32
N PRO A 84 24.76 -9.29 -11.05
CA PRO A 84 23.72 -8.46 -10.43
C PRO A 84 24.07 -6.96 -10.41
N ALA A 85 25.35 -6.63 -10.23
CA ALA A 85 25.83 -5.25 -10.25
C ALA A 85 25.66 -4.62 -11.64
N TYR A 86 25.95 -5.37 -12.71
CA TYR A 86 25.76 -4.89 -14.08
C TYR A 86 24.27 -4.72 -14.42
N ARG A 87 23.41 -5.69 -14.04
CA ARG A 87 21.95 -5.53 -14.19
C ARG A 87 21.41 -4.31 -13.46
N ARG A 88 21.93 -4.00 -12.27
CA ARG A 88 21.59 -2.77 -11.53
C ARG A 88 22.06 -1.53 -12.28
N TYR A 89 23.28 -1.51 -12.79
CA TYR A 89 23.80 -0.39 -13.59
C TYR A 89 22.90 -0.11 -14.81
N VAL A 90 22.60 -1.13 -15.62
CA VAL A 90 21.74 -0.98 -16.81
C VAL A 90 20.34 -0.50 -16.43
N ARG A 91 19.78 -0.98 -15.32
CA ARG A 91 18.50 -0.49 -14.79
C ARG A 91 18.54 1.00 -14.47
N GLU A 92 19.59 1.49 -13.82
CA GLU A 92 19.71 2.93 -13.52
C GLU A 92 19.87 3.76 -14.80
N GLN A 93 20.61 3.28 -15.80
CA GLN A 93 20.70 3.97 -17.10
C GLN A 93 19.32 4.06 -17.77
N LEU A 94 18.58 2.95 -17.83
CA LEU A 94 17.23 2.93 -18.40
C LEU A 94 16.26 3.85 -17.65
N ARG A 95 16.37 3.94 -16.32
CA ARG A 95 15.59 4.90 -15.51
C ARG A 95 15.93 6.35 -15.87
N GLY A 96 17.21 6.66 -16.10
CA GLY A 96 17.67 7.98 -16.54
C GLY A 96 17.15 8.39 -17.92
N LEU A 97 16.84 7.44 -18.79
CA LEU A 97 16.31 7.70 -20.13
C LEU A 97 14.80 7.92 -20.18
N VAL A 98 14.05 7.62 -19.11
CA VAL A 98 12.57 7.68 -19.15
C VAL A 98 12.05 9.06 -19.55
N GLU A 99 12.65 10.13 -19.06
CA GLU A 99 12.21 11.51 -19.37
C GLU A 99 12.38 11.88 -20.85
N SER A 100 13.40 11.34 -21.52
CA SER A 100 13.69 11.63 -22.93
C SER A 100 13.12 10.60 -23.92
N LEU A 101 12.72 9.42 -23.43
CA LEU A 101 12.17 8.35 -24.25
C LEU A 101 10.74 8.69 -24.70
N PRO A 102 10.39 8.57 -26.00
CA PRO A 102 9.03 8.76 -26.47
C PRO A 102 8.05 7.74 -25.85
N GLU A 103 6.88 8.21 -25.42
CA GLU A 103 5.85 7.38 -24.77
C GLU A 103 5.46 6.16 -25.61
N ASP A 104 5.21 6.34 -26.90
CA ASP A 104 4.75 5.25 -27.78
C ASP A 104 5.83 4.17 -27.96
N VAL A 105 7.10 4.55 -28.01
CA VAL A 105 8.23 3.62 -28.11
C VAL A 105 8.37 2.82 -26.82
N HIS A 106 8.29 3.49 -25.67
CA HIS A 106 8.32 2.83 -24.36
C HIS A 106 7.15 1.85 -24.21
N TRP A 107 5.95 2.30 -24.57
CA TRP A 107 4.74 1.49 -24.52
C TRP A 107 4.84 0.26 -25.41
N GLN A 108 5.30 0.42 -26.66
CA GLN A 108 5.46 -0.69 -27.59
C GLN A 108 6.39 -1.77 -27.04
N HIS A 109 7.54 -1.38 -26.50
CA HIS A 109 8.47 -2.35 -25.89
C HIS A 109 7.85 -3.07 -24.69
N LEU A 110 7.07 -2.36 -23.85
CA LEU A 110 6.37 -2.98 -22.72
C LEU A 110 5.24 -3.91 -23.18
N SER A 111 4.45 -3.51 -24.18
CA SER A 111 3.29 -4.27 -24.65
C SER A 111 3.70 -5.61 -25.26
N ASP A 112 4.81 -5.60 -26.01
CA ASP A 112 5.28 -6.75 -26.77
C ASP A 112 6.13 -7.72 -25.92
N GLU A 113 6.58 -7.29 -24.74
CA GLU A 113 7.46 -8.08 -23.89
C GLU A 113 6.76 -9.29 -23.24
N GLN A 114 7.45 -10.42 -23.27
CA GLN A 114 7.00 -11.71 -22.71
C GLN A 114 8.00 -12.28 -21.69
N ASP A 115 9.23 -11.76 -21.64
CA ASP A 115 10.19 -12.11 -20.60
C ASP A 115 9.82 -11.39 -19.29
N ALA A 116 9.58 -12.15 -18.23
CA ALA A 116 9.11 -11.60 -16.94
C ALA A 116 10.13 -10.64 -16.28
N ASP A 117 11.43 -10.91 -16.45
CA ASP A 117 12.51 -10.11 -15.85
C ASP A 117 12.69 -8.77 -16.56
N VAL A 118 12.51 -8.77 -17.89
CA VAL A 118 12.53 -7.55 -18.70
C VAL A 118 11.22 -6.79 -18.55
N LEU A 119 10.08 -7.49 -18.47
CA LEU A 119 8.77 -6.87 -18.25
C LEU A 119 8.73 -6.14 -16.90
N ALA A 120 9.34 -6.71 -15.85
CA ALA A 120 9.47 -6.03 -14.55
C ALA A 120 10.21 -4.69 -14.69
N LEU A 121 11.33 -4.68 -15.42
CA LEU A 121 12.10 -3.47 -15.68
C LEU A 121 11.34 -2.43 -16.51
N LEU A 122 10.67 -2.87 -17.59
CA LEU A 122 9.90 -2.01 -18.47
C LEU A 122 8.68 -1.42 -17.77
N SER A 123 7.98 -2.22 -16.97
CA SER A 123 6.83 -1.78 -16.20
C SER A 123 7.22 -0.86 -15.03
N ASP A 124 8.36 -1.09 -14.37
CA ASP A 124 8.90 -0.17 -13.36
C ASP A 124 9.25 1.19 -13.96
N THR A 125 9.89 1.21 -15.13
CA THR A 125 10.21 2.47 -15.83
C THR A 125 8.95 3.16 -16.36
N TRP A 126 7.93 2.41 -16.76
CA TRP A 126 6.63 2.96 -17.16
C TRP A 126 5.90 3.61 -15.97
N VAL A 127 5.92 2.97 -14.80
CA VAL A 127 5.36 3.58 -13.57
C VAL A 127 6.20 4.78 -13.11
N LEU A 128 7.52 4.76 -13.29
CA LEU A 128 8.36 5.94 -13.05
C LEU A 128 7.93 7.13 -13.94
N ARG A 129 7.57 6.88 -15.20
CA ARG A 129 7.02 7.92 -16.09
C ARG A 129 5.78 8.57 -15.49
N TYR A 130 4.88 7.79 -14.89
CA TYR A 130 3.73 8.35 -14.18
C TYR A 130 4.16 9.28 -13.05
N ALA A 131 5.16 8.90 -12.26
CA ALA A 131 5.68 9.75 -11.18
C ALA A 131 6.31 11.06 -11.69
N LEU A 132 6.86 11.07 -12.91
CA LEU A 132 7.45 12.25 -13.54
C LEU A 132 6.40 13.16 -14.20
N GLU A 133 5.42 12.58 -14.90
CA GLU A 133 4.48 13.32 -15.75
C GLU A 133 3.11 13.55 -15.10
N GLY A 134 2.74 12.75 -14.09
CA GLY A 134 1.46 12.83 -13.38
C GLY A 134 0.23 12.44 -14.22
N GLN A 135 0.41 11.84 -15.39
CA GLN A 135 -0.69 11.57 -16.33
C GLN A 135 -1.37 10.23 -16.02
N ALA A 136 -2.65 10.28 -15.64
CA ALA A 136 -3.44 9.09 -15.29
C ALA A 136 -3.45 8.00 -16.39
N ARG A 137 -3.44 8.40 -17.68
CA ARG A 137 -3.44 7.49 -18.83
C ARG A 137 -2.31 6.46 -18.80
N ILE A 138 -1.17 6.78 -18.18
CA ILE A 138 -0.02 5.88 -18.05
C ILE A 138 -0.42 4.67 -17.21
N LEU A 139 -1.07 4.90 -16.07
CA LEU A 139 -1.54 3.83 -15.19
C LEU A 139 -2.77 3.13 -15.75
N GLU A 140 -3.67 3.84 -16.45
CA GLU A 140 -4.81 3.24 -17.15
C GLU A 140 -4.34 2.19 -18.17
N ARG A 141 -3.39 2.55 -19.05
CA ARG A 141 -2.82 1.63 -20.04
C ARG A 141 -2.18 0.40 -19.39
N LEU A 142 -1.42 0.60 -18.31
CA LEU A 142 -0.79 -0.51 -17.58
C LEU A 142 -1.85 -1.47 -17.01
N VAL A 143 -2.92 -0.95 -16.41
CA VAL A 143 -4.02 -1.73 -15.85
C VAL A 143 -4.81 -2.48 -16.94
N ASP A 144 -5.03 -1.84 -18.08
CA ASP A 144 -5.68 -2.49 -19.22
C ASP A 144 -4.80 -3.61 -19.77
N ARG A 145 -3.49 -3.39 -19.87
CA ARG A 145 -2.52 -4.44 -20.24
C ARG A 145 -2.52 -5.60 -19.25
N VAL A 146 -2.62 -5.37 -17.94
CA VAL A 146 -2.80 -6.46 -16.94
C VAL A 146 -4.04 -7.29 -17.30
N SER A 147 -5.15 -6.63 -17.61
CA SER A 147 -6.43 -7.29 -17.92
C SER A 147 -6.37 -8.09 -19.24
N GLU A 148 -5.59 -7.63 -20.20
CA GLU A 148 -5.40 -8.28 -21.51
C GLU A 148 -4.33 -9.38 -21.49
N THR A 149 -3.55 -9.52 -20.43
CA THR A 149 -2.45 -10.49 -20.36
C THR A 149 -2.97 -11.88 -19.95
N PRO A 150 -2.89 -12.90 -20.82
CA PRO A 150 -3.37 -14.24 -20.48
C PRO A 150 -2.47 -14.96 -19.47
N ASP A 151 -1.15 -14.75 -19.53
CA ASP A 151 -0.19 -15.35 -18.62
C ASP A 151 -0.26 -14.70 -17.23
N ALA A 152 -0.62 -15.50 -16.22
CA ALA A 152 -0.74 -15.07 -14.83
C ALA A 152 0.58 -14.57 -14.24
N ARG A 153 1.73 -15.11 -14.65
CA ARG A 153 3.04 -14.69 -14.16
C ARG A 153 3.36 -13.27 -14.63
N LEU A 154 3.06 -12.98 -15.89
CA LEU A 154 3.23 -11.64 -16.46
C LEU A 154 2.24 -10.64 -15.85
N ARG A 155 0.96 -11.03 -15.65
CA ARG A 155 0.01 -10.21 -14.87
C ARG A 155 0.56 -9.84 -13.50
N ALA A 156 1.08 -10.82 -12.77
CA ALA A 156 1.63 -10.62 -11.44
C ALA A 156 2.85 -9.66 -11.44
N VAL A 157 3.69 -9.70 -12.48
CA VAL A 157 4.81 -8.74 -12.65
C VAL A 157 4.27 -7.32 -12.84
N LEU A 158 3.33 -7.13 -13.76
CA LEU A 158 2.73 -5.82 -14.04
C LEU A 158 1.99 -5.25 -12.82
N ILE A 159 1.32 -6.08 -12.03
CA ILE A 159 0.68 -5.65 -10.79
C ILE A 159 1.73 -5.19 -9.76
N ARG A 160 2.83 -5.93 -9.60
CA ARG A 160 3.91 -5.54 -8.67
C ARG A 160 4.58 -4.22 -9.05
N SER A 161 4.67 -3.88 -10.33
CA SER A 161 5.31 -2.62 -10.75
C SER A 161 4.59 -1.38 -10.23
N LEU A 162 3.28 -1.49 -9.91
CA LEU A 162 2.50 -0.43 -9.26
C LEU A 162 3.06 -0.03 -7.90
N GLN A 163 3.91 -0.85 -7.28
CA GLN A 163 4.66 -0.45 -6.11
C GLN A 163 5.50 0.80 -6.41
N GLN A 164 5.98 1.03 -7.63
CA GLN A 164 6.88 2.15 -7.93
C GLN A 164 6.17 3.51 -8.07
N THR A 165 4.85 3.61 -7.86
CA THR A 165 4.08 4.86 -8.00
C THR A 165 4.46 5.96 -7.00
N GLY A 166 5.17 5.62 -5.91
CA GLY A 166 5.49 6.55 -4.83
C GLY A 166 4.32 6.87 -3.88
N GLU A 167 3.08 6.77 -4.38
CA GLU A 167 1.84 6.88 -3.61
C GLU A 167 1.13 5.52 -3.48
N PRO A 168 0.24 5.31 -2.49
CA PRO A 168 -0.52 4.05 -2.37
C PRO A 168 -1.37 3.77 -3.61
N SER A 169 -0.91 2.86 -4.47
CA SER A 169 -1.57 2.48 -5.72
C SER A 169 -2.99 1.92 -5.48
N THR A 170 -3.20 1.25 -4.34
CA THR A 170 -4.52 0.73 -3.91
C THR A 170 -5.56 1.82 -3.71
N GLN A 171 -5.13 3.03 -3.38
CA GLN A 171 -5.98 4.21 -3.28
C GLN A 171 -6.01 4.99 -4.60
N LEU A 172 -4.84 5.20 -5.21
CA LEU A 172 -4.65 6.00 -6.41
C LEU A 172 -5.51 5.49 -7.57
N LEU A 173 -5.46 4.17 -7.83
CA LEU A 173 -6.16 3.58 -8.95
C LEU A 173 -7.68 3.71 -8.83
N GLY A 174 -8.24 3.42 -7.65
CA GLY A 174 -9.69 3.44 -7.45
C GLY A 174 -10.29 4.85 -7.41
N ILE A 175 -9.55 5.84 -6.88
CA ILE A 175 -10.08 7.20 -6.65
C ILE A 175 -9.78 8.14 -7.82
N GLN A 176 -8.57 8.11 -8.37
CA GLN A 176 -8.10 9.16 -9.27
C GLN A 176 -7.97 8.70 -10.73
N VAL A 177 -7.59 7.44 -10.94
CA VAL A 177 -7.25 6.93 -12.28
C VAL A 177 -8.45 6.24 -12.92
N LEU A 178 -8.96 5.16 -12.31
CA LEU A 178 -9.93 4.27 -12.96
C LEU A 178 -11.40 4.62 -12.67
N LYS A 179 -11.66 5.78 -12.05
CA LYS A 179 -12.99 6.38 -11.84
C LYS A 179 -14.08 5.38 -11.40
N GLY A 180 -13.76 4.48 -10.47
CA GLY A 180 -14.71 3.52 -9.90
C GLY A 180 -14.58 2.07 -10.34
N ARG A 181 -13.65 1.71 -11.25
CA ARG A 181 -13.28 0.29 -11.45
C ARG A 181 -12.51 -0.22 -10.23
N ASP A 182 -12.97 -1.35 -9.68
CA ASP A 182 -12.35 -1.99 -8.53
C ASP A 182 -11.38 -3.09 -8.95
N VAL A 183 -10.26 -2.72 -9.58
CA VAL A 183 -9.31 -3.69 -10.13
C VAL A 183 -8.61 -4.53 -9.05
N TYR A 184 -8.44 -3.98 -7.84
CA TYR A 184 -7.89 -4.75 -6.74
C TYR A 184 -8.84 -5.83 -6.24
N ARG A 185 -10.17 -5.60 -6.29
CA ARG A 185 -11.15 -6.67 -6.06
C ARG A 185 -10.98 -7.77 -7.10
N ASP A 186 -10.91 -7.41 -8.38
CA ASP A 186 -10.76 -8.39 -9.46
C ASP A 186 -9.49 -9.22 -9.26
N TRP A 187 -8.36 -8.58 -8.92
CA TRP A 187 -7.08 -9.27 -8.72
C TRP A 187 -7.03 -10.15 -7.46
N VAL A 188 -7.65 -9.77 -6.35
CA VAL A 188 -7.70 -10.64 -5.14
C VAL A 188 -8.66 -11.81 -5.32
N THR A 189 -9.56 -11.76 -6.31
CA THR A 189 -10.44 -12.86 -6.71
C THR A 189 -9.97 -13.58 -7.98
N ASP A 190 -8.79 -13.23 -8.53
CA ASP A 190 -8.26 -13.88 -9.73
C ASP A 190 -8.03 -15.38 -9.47
N ALA A 191 -8.33 -16.21 -10.46
CA ALA A 191 -8.16 -17.66 -10.38
C ALA A 191 -6.69 -18.05 -10.12
N ALA A 192 -5.74 -17.28 -10.66
CA ALA A 192 -4.32 -17.56 -10.52
C ALA A 192 -3.77 -17.07 -9.17
N PRO A 193 -3.13 -17.95 -8.37
CA PRO A 193 -2.60 -17.58 -7.05
C PRO A 193 -1.49 -16.52 -7.12
N GLU A 194 -0.70 -16.49 -8.20
CA GLU A 194 0.39 -15.52 -8.39
C GLU A 194 -0.14 -14.09 -8.53
N VAL A 195 -1.32 -13.92 -9.14
CA VAL A 195 -1.99 -12.62 -9.29
C VAL A 195 -2.51 -12.13 -7.94
N ARG A 196 -3.21 -13.02 -7.20
CA ARG A 196 -3.66 -12.69 -5.85
C ARG A 196 -2.48 -12.33 -4.93
N ALA A 197 -1.40 -13.10 -4.99
CA ALA A 197 -0.19 -12.85 -4.22
C ALA A 197 0.44 -11.49 -4.57
N ALA A 198 0.51 -11.13 -5.86
CA ALA A 198 0.99 -9.81 -6.28
C ALA A 198 0.13 -8.67 -5.74
N ALA A 199 -1.20 -8.82 -5.78
CA ALA A 199 -2.12 -7.82 -5.22
C ALA A 199 -1.93 -7.65 -3.71
N VAL A 200 -1.81 -8.75 -2.96
CA VAL A 200 -1.53 -8.71 -1.51
C VAL A 200 -0.17 -8.06 -1.22
N GLU A 201 0.85 -8.36 -2.02
CA GLU A 201 2.18 -7.80 -1.83
C GLU A 201 2.20 -6.28 -2.00
N ASN A 202 1.41 -5.73 -2.92
CA ASN A 202 1.25 -4.28 -3.04
C ASN A 202 0.71 -3.65 -1.74
N PHE A 203 -0.25 -4.29 -1.06
CA PHE A 203 -0.71 -3.79 0.25
C PHE A 203 0.40 -3.83 1.30
N ARG A 204 1.25 -4.86 1.31
CA ARG A 204 2.38 -4.96 2.25
C ARG A 204 3.41 -3.86 2.03
N GLU A 205 3.81 -3.67 0.77
CA GLU A 205 4.78 -2.65 0.38
C GLU A 205 4.25 -1.23 0.65
N GLU A 206 2.98 -0.97 0.34
CA GLU A 206 2.33 0.31 0.64
C GLU A 206 2.23 0.56 2.15
N ALA A 207 1.91 -0.47 2.93
CA ALA A 207 1.89 -0.37 4.38
C ALA A 207 3.30 -0.08 4.92
N ALA A 208 4.34 -0.78 4.45
CA ALA A 208 5.72 -0.61 4.91
C ALA A 208 6.22 0.83 4.78
N ARG A 209 5.87 1.54 3.70
CA ARG A 209 6.31 2.93 3.44
C ARG A 209 5.81 3.97 4.45
N ASN A 210 4.75 3.68 5.18
CA ASN A 210 4.20 4.58 6.20
C ASN A 210 4.05 3.87 7.55
N ALA A 211 5.02 3.01 7.87
CA ALA A 211 5.07 2.26 9.13
C ALA A 211 3.74 1.53 9.46
N GLY A 212 3.02 1.10 8.43
CA GLY A 212 1.75 0.38 8.51
C GLY A 212 0.50 1.23 8.79
N ARG A 213 0.56 2.57 8.70
CA ARG A 213 -0.50 3.47 9.24
C ARG A 213 -1.36 4.17 8.18
N TYR A 214 -1.33 3.76 6.92
CA TYR A 214 -2.27 4.28 5.93
C TYR A 214 -3.67 3.73 6.20
N ARG A 215 -4.51 4.52 6.87
CA ARG A 215 -5.90 4.17 7.18
C ARG A 215 -6.67 3.65 5.96
N VAL A 216 -6.55 4.34 4.82
CA VAL A 216 -7.29 3.98 3.61
C VAL A 216 -6.84 2.62 3.07
N VAL A 217 -5.54 2.36 3.06
CA VAL A 217 -4.96 1.07 2.63
C VAL A 217 -5.41 -0.05 3.57
N ALA A 218 -5.38 0.17 4.89
CA ALA A 218 -5.81 -0.81 5.88
C ALA A 218 -7.32 -1.10 5.83
N GLU A 219 -8.16 -0.05 5.76
CA GLU A 219 -9.62 -0.19 5.58
C GLU A 219 -9.93 -0.94 4.28
N ARG A 220 -9.16 -0.69 3.23
CA ARG A 220 -9.30 -1.38 1.94
C ARG A 220 -8.88 -2.84 2.01
N ALA A 221 -7.74 -3.15 2.63
CA ALA A 221 -7.27 -4.52 2.82
C ALA A 221 -8.30 -5.36 3.59
N VAL A 222 -8.87 -4.80 4.67
CA VAL A 222 -9.97 -5.43 5.42
C VAL A 222 -11.19 -5.66 4.54
N SER A 223 -11.61 -4.65 3.76
CA SER A 223 -12.75 -4.78 2.84
C SER A 223 -12.54 -5.81 1.74
N LEU A 224 -11.30 -6.05 1.31
CA LEU A 224 -10.98 -7.07 0.31
C LEU A 224 -10.86 -8.46 0.93
N ALA A 225 -10.38 -8.55 2.18
CA ALA A 225 -10.31 -9.81 2.91
C ALA A 225 -11.69 -10.45 3.13
N THR A 226 -12.77 -9.65 3.20
CA THR A 226 -14.14 -10.17 3.37
C THR A 226 -14.72 -10.79 2.10
N VAL A 227 -14.13 -10.53 0.94
CA VAL A 227 -14.60 -11.04 -0.37
C VAL A 227 -13.61 -11.99 -1.04
N ALA A 228 -12.41 -12.14 -0.49
CA ALA A 228 -11.43 -13.10 -0.96
C ALA A 228 -11.88 -14.52 -0.61
N GLU A 229 -12.10 -15.34 -1.64
CA GLU A 229 -12.52 -16.75 -1.48
C GLU A 229 -11.36 -17.63 -0.99
N ASP A 230 -10.14 -17.33 -1.45
CA ASP A 230 -8.93 -18.06 -1.05
C ASP A 230 -8.47 -17.63 0.36
N PRO A 231 -8.41 -18.57 1.34
CA PRO A 231 -8.03 -18.25 2.71
C PRO A 231 -6.64 -17.63 2.87
N ALA A 232 -5.69 -18.01 2.01
CA ALA A 232 -4.33 -17.47 2.06
C ALA A 232 -4.32 -15.99 1.63
N THR A 233 -5.11 -15.64 0.61
CA THR A 233 -5.29 -14.26 0.16
C THR A 233 -5.98 -13.40 1.23
N ALA A 234 -7.10 -13.88 1.80
CA ALA A 234 -7.81 -13.18 2.88
C ALA A 234 -6.91 -12.94 4.10
N ALA A 235 -6.18 -13.96 4.55
CA ALA A 235 -5.22 -13.85 5.64
C ALA A 235 -4.05 -12.91 5.31
N GLY A 236 -3.56 -12.98 4.07
CA GLY A 236 -2.51 -12.09 3.57
C GLY A 236 -2.91 -10.61 3.63
N LEU A 237 -4.14 -10.29 3.23
CA LEU A 237 -4.69 -8.93 3.30
C LEU A 237 -4.85 -8.44 4.75
N LEU A 238 -5.39 -9.27 5.65
CA LEU A 238 -5.52 -8.94 7.07
C LEU A 238 -4.16 -8.72 7.74
N GLY A 239 -3.13 -9.42 7.29
CA GLY A 239 -1.76 -9.28 7.77
C GLY A 239 -0.94 -8.20 7.06
N ALA A 240 -1.46 -7.58 6.00
CA ALA A 240 -0.67 -6.66 5.17
C ALA A 240 -0.40 -5.30 5.85
N SER A 241 -1.28 -4.88 6.76
CA SER A 241 -1.18 -3.57 7.44
C SER A 241 -1.71 -3.62 8.87
N SER A 242 -1.21 -2.71 9.72
CA SER A 242 -1.77 -2.50 11.05
C SER A 242 -3.18 -1.90 10.94
N ILE A 243 -4.12 -2.35 11.78
CA ILE A 243 -5.46 -1.79 11.86
C ILE A 243 -5.58 -0.66 12.90
N GLU A 244 -4.46 -0.16 13.42
CA GLU A 244 -4.40 0.91 14.42
C GLU A 244 -5.13 2.19 14.00
N ALA A 245 -5.12 2.51 12.71
CA ALA A 245 -5.74 3.71 12.16
C ALA A 245 -7.16 3.46 11.62
N VAL A 246 -7.64 2.21 11.63
CA VAL A 246 -8.92 1.77 11.05
C VAL A 246 -10.10 2.19 11.93
N ARG A 247 -11.24 2.49 11.31
CA ARG A 247 -12.47 2.89 12.01
C ARG A 247 -13.41 1.72 12.33
N GLY A 248 -14.37 1.99 13.22
CA GLY A 248 -15.35 1.02 13.76
C GLY A 248 -15.97 0.05 12.76
N PRO A 249 -16.47 0.48 11.57
CA PRO A 249 -17.08 -0.44 10.60
C PRO A 249 -16.12 -1.53 10.10
N SER A 250 -14.88 -1.18 9.77
CA SER A 250 -13.88 -2.14 9.31
C SER A 250 -13.38 -3.02 10.47
N LEU A 251 -13.26 -2.50 11.68
CA LEU A 251 -12.98 -3.33 12.87
C LEU A 251 -14.10 -4.34 13.15
N ALA A 252 -15.36 -3.94 12.95
CA ALA A 252 -16.49 -4.86 13.03
C ALA A 252 -16.37 -5.98 11.99
N GLN A 253 -15.92 -5.70 10.76
CA GLN A 253 -15.65 -6.72 9.75
C GLN A 253 -14.54 -7.70 10.20
N VAL A 254 -13.43 -7.21 10.77
CA VAL A 254 -12.37 -8.08 11.30
C VAL A 254 -12.90 -8.96 12.45
N ARG A 255 -13.70 -8.40 13.36
CA ARG A 255 -14.37 -9.18 14.42
C ARG A 255 -15.32 -10.24 13.82
N THR A 256 -16.08 -9.91 12.79
CA THR A 256 -16.92 -10.88 12.08
C THR A 256 -16.08 -12.01 11.49
N LEU A 257 -14.98 -11.70 10.80
CA LEU A 257 -14.06 -12.71 10.25
C LEU A 257 -13.48 -13.61 11.35
N LEU A 258 -13.12 -13.04 12.51
CA LEU A 258 -12.67 -13.83 13.65
C LEU A 258 -13.74 -14.84 14.12
N GLN A 259 -15.01 -14.42 14.17
CA GLN A 259 -16.09 -15.24 14.71
C GLN A 259 -16.64 -16.26 13.73
N SER A 260 -16.79 -15.89 12.45
CA SER A 260 -17.59 -16.64 11.48
C SER A 260 -16.80 -17.26 10.33
N ALA A 261 -15.52 -16.92 10.15
CA ALA A 261 -14.73 -17.52 9.07
C ALA A 261 -14.57 -19.03 9.30
N GLN A 262 -14.84 -19.83 8.27
CA GLN A 262 -14.70 -21.29 8.34
C GLN A 262 -13.22 -21.72 8.39
N SER A 263 -12.35 -21.00 7.69
CA SER A 263 -10.93 -21.30 7.64
C SER A 263 -10.20 -20.87 8.93
N PRO A 264 -9.45 -21.77 9.60
CA PRO A 264 -8.64 -21.39 10.75
C PRO A 264 -7.55 -20.38 10.42
N VAL A 265 -7.02 -20.40 9.19
CA VAL A 265 -5.99 -19.46 8.74
C VAL A 265 -6.52 -18.03 8.76
N VAL A 266 -7.77 -17.83 8.32
CA VAL A 266 -8.43 -16.51 8.33
C VAL A 266 -8.74 -16.07 9.75
N ARG A 267 -9.23 -16.98 10.62
CA ARG A 267 -9.48 -16.66 12.03
C ARG A 267 -8.20 -16.25 12.76
N ALA A 268 -7.10 -16.98 12.56
CA ALA A 268 -5.80 -16.63 13.13
C ALA A 268 -5.27 -15.28 12.62
N ALA A 269 -5.44 -14.98 11.33
CA ALA A 269 -5.07 -13.69 10.75
C ALA A 269 -5.94 -12.55 11.31
N ALA A 270 -7.24 -12.76 11.47
CA ALA A 270 -8.15 -11.79 12.08
C ALA A 270 -7.78 -11.53 13.55
N ALA A 271 -7.40 -12.57 14.31
CA ALA A 271 -6.91 -12.43 15.67
C ALA A 271 -5.68 -11.53 15.73
N ARG A 272 -4.67 -11.81 14.90
CA ARG A 272 -3.43 -11.02 14.82
C ARG A 272 -3.67 -9.58 14.36
N ALA A 273 -4.61 -9.36 13.44
CA ALA A 273 -5.00 -8.01 13.04
C ALA A 273 -5.56 -7.24 14.24
N LEU A 274 -6.49 -7.84 15.00
CA LEU A 274 -7.07 -7.24 16.22
C LEU A 274 -6.05 -6.95 17.32
N ALA A 275 -4.88 -7.60 17.32
CA ALA A 275 -3.78 -7.26 18.21
C ALA A 275 -3.23 -5.84 17.98
N THR A 276 -3.57 -5.20 16.85
CA THR A 276 -3.17 -3.84 16.51
C THR A 276 -4.31 -2.82 16.60
N SER A 277 -5.44 -3.19 17.22
CA SER A 277 -6.63 -2.34 17.34
C SER A 277 -6.35 -0.95 17.94
N PRO A 278 -7.09 0.09 17.50
CA PRO A 278 -7.03 1.41 18.11
C PRO A 278 -7.41 1.38 19.60
N VAL A 279 -6.85 2.32 20.39
CA VAL A 279 -7.07 2.39 21.85
C VAL A 279 -8.56 2.41 22.24
N ALA A 280 -9.39 3.12 21.46
CA ALA A 280 -10.83 3.22 21.69
C ALA A 280 -11.58 1.89 21.53
N GLU A 281 -11.01 0.92 20.80
CA GLU A 281 -11.63 -0.35 20.42
C GLU A 281 -10.99 -1.55 21.13
N LEU A 282 -10.03 -1.31 22.04
CA LEU A 282 -9.28 -2.35 22.75
C LEU A 282 -10.19 -3.28 23.54
N SER A 283 -11.14 -2.75 24.30
CA SER A 283 -12.06 -3.56 25.12
C SER A 283 -12.85 -4.53 24.24
N ALA A 284 -13.49 -4.01 23.19
CA ALA A 284 -14.29 -4.82 22.27
C ALA A 284 -13.44 -5.84 21.48
N SER A 285 -12.16 -5.52 21.21
CA SER A 285 -11.22 -6.46 20.58
C SER A 285 -10.82 -7.58 21.55
N LEU A 286 -10.49 -7.25 22.79
CA LEU A 286 -10.19 -8.23 23.85
C LEU A 286 -11.38 -9.16 24.11
N ASP A 287 -12.59 -8.61 24.20
CA ASP A 287 -13.80 -9.40 24.42
C ASP A 287 -14.04 -10.36 23.24
N ALA A 288 -13.87 -9.91 22.00
CA ALA A 288 -14.00 -10.76 20.81
C ALA A 288 -12.94 -11.88 20.78
N LEU A 289 -11.69 -11.58 21.11
CA LEU A 289 -10.59 -12.57 21.17
C LEU A 289 -10.87 -13.62 22.26
N ALA A 290 -11.25 -13.19 23.46
CA ALA A 290 -11.55 -14.09 24.58
C ALA A 290 -12.78 -14.97 24.31
N ALA A 291 -13.84 -14.38 23.75
CA ALA A 291 -15.03 -15.12 23.35
C ALA A 291 -14.69 -16.19 22.30
N ARG A 292 -13.84 -15.87 21.31
CA ARG A 292 -13.42 -16.86 20.31
C ARG A 292 -12.56 -17.95 20.91
N TYR A 293 -11.59 -17.61 21.77
CA TYR A 293 -10.69 -18.59 22.41
C TYR A 293 -11.47 -19.67 23.15
N SER A 294 -12.53 -19.28 23.86
CA SER A 294 -13.32 -20.17 24.71
C SER A 294 -14.03 -21.30 23.93
N VAL A 295 -14.19 -21.16 22.61
CA VAL A 295 -14.88 -22.12 21.73
C VAL A 295 -14.01 -22.61 20.56
N GLU A 296 -12.72 -22.25 20.52
CA GLU A 296 -11.83 -22.57 19.40
C GLU A 296 -11.19 -23.95 19.55
N SER A 297 -11.42 -24.82 18.56
CA SER A 297 -10.86 -26.17 18.52
C SER A 297 -9.44 -26.22 17.95
N GLU A 298 -9.08 -25.27 17.09
CA GLU A 298 -7.81 -25.28 16.36
C GLU A 298 -6.67 -24.67 17.17
N ALA A 299 -5.64 -25.49 17.46
CA ALA A 299 -4.52 -25.10 18.32
C ALA A 299 -3.75 -23.87 17.79
N SER A 300 -3.52 -23.80 16.48
CA SER A 300 -2.84 -22.66 15.84
C SER A 300 -3.63 -21.35 15.94
N VAL A 301 -4.97 -21.44 16.02
CA VAL A 301 -5.83 -20.27 16.22
C VAL A 301 -5.84 -19.87 17.69
N ARG A 302 -5.90 -20.84 18.62
CA ARG A 302 -5.75 -20.57 20.07
C ARG A 302 -4.43 -19.88 20.39
N GLU A 303 -3.34 -20.33 19.81
CA GLU A 303 -2.03 -19.67 19.94
C GLU A 303 -2.08 -18.22 19.43
N ALA A 304 -2.62 -17.98 18.23
CA ALA A 304 -2.75 -16.63 17.68
C ALA A 304 -3.65 -15.72 18.55
N LEU A 305 -4.71 -16.27 19.16
CA LEU A 305 -5.59 -15.56 20.09
C LEU A 305 -4.86 -15.15 21.37
N LEU A 306 -4.11 -16.07 21.99
CA LEU A 306 -3.34 -15.80 23.21
C LEU A 306 -2.19 -14.81 22.94
N GLU A 307 -1.50 -14.95 21.81
CA GLU A 307 -0.51 -13.99 21.35
C GLU A 307 -1.14 -12.60 21.22
N SER A 308 -2.32 -12.52 20.59
CA SER A 308 -3.02 -11.26 20.36
C SER A 308 -3.52 -10.61 21.65
N ILE A 309 -4.09 -11.38 22.58
CA ILE A 309 -4.50 -10.89 23.91
C ILE A 309 -3.29 -10.35 24.67
N SER A 310 -2.17 -11.08 24.61
CA SER A 310 -0.92 -10.68 25.28
C SER A 310 -0.32 -9.42 24.68
N ARG A 311 -0.33 -9.29 23.34
CA ARG A 311 0.15 -8.10 22.60
C ARG A 311 -0.68 -6.84 22.87
N LEU A 312 -1.98 -6.99 23.10
CA LEU A 312 -2.84 -5.87 23.52
C LEU A 312 -2.48 -5.35 24.92
N GLY A 313 -1.62 -6.06 25.66
CA GLY A 313 -0.44 -5.47 26.31
C GLY A 313 -0.67 -4.34 27.30
N LEU A 314 -1.81 -4.31 27.97
CA LEU A 314 -2.15 -3.36 29.04
C LEU A 314 -2.50 -4.11 30.33
N SER A 315 -2.86 -3.37 31.38
CA SER A 315 -3.36 -3.89 32.67
C SER A 315 -4.56 -4.87 32.56
N ARG A 316 -5.12 -5.03 31.36
CA ARG A 316 -6.29 -5.87 31.06
C ARG A 316 -5.94 -7.24 30.51
N ALA A 317 -4.73 -7.46 29.96
CA ALA A 317 -4.36 -8.74 29.35
C ALA A 317 -4.30 -9.87 30.39
N VAL A 318 -3.58 -9.67 31.50
CA VAL A 318 -3.45 -10.68 32.57
C VAL A 318 -4.81 -11.06 33.18
N PRO A 319 -5.69 -10.12 33.59
CA PRO A 319 -7.03 -10.49 34.06
C PRO A 319 -7.88 -11.24 33.03
N VAL A 320 -7.72 -10.97 31.74
CA VAL A 320 -8.40 -11.73 30.67
C VAL A 320 -7.85 -13.15 30.60
N LEU A 321 -6.52 -13.30 30.55
CA LEU A 321 -5.86 -14.61 30.49
C LEU A 321 -6.21 -15.47 31.72
N GLU A 322 -6.20 -14.92 32.93
CA GLU A 322 -6.61 -15.65 34.14
C GLU A 322 -8.03 -16.20 34.03
N ARG A 323 -8.98 -15.43 33.45
CA ARG A 323 -10.35 -15.94 33.20
C ARG A 323 -10.39 -17.07 32.18
N LEU A 324 -9.42 -17.15 31.27
CA LEU A 324 -9.39 -18.18 30.22
C LEU A 324 -8.81 -19.52 30.70
N ARG A 325 -8.04 -19.53 31.79
CA ARG A 325 -7.29 -20.72 32.27
C ARG A 325 -8.15 -21.95 32.54
N ASP A 326 -9.41 -21.76 32.90
CA ASP A 326 -10.32 -22.84 33.29
C ASP A 326 -11.47 -23.03 32.29
N THR A 327 -11.35 -22.49 31.06
CA THR A 327 -12.42 -22.57 30.04
C THR A 327 -12.52 -23.93 29.35
N HIS A 328 -11.40 -24.64 29.18
CA HIS A 328 -11.36 -26.00 28.64
C HIS A 328 -10.16 -26.79 29.18
N ALA A 329 -10.14 -28.11 28.98
CA ALA A 329 -9.15 -29.01 29.58
C ALA A 329 -7.69 -28.62 29.33
N ALA A 330 -7.37 -28.20 28.09
CA ALA A 330 -6.02 -27.75 27.72
C ALA A 330 -5.71 -26.28 28.08
N ALA A 331 -6.69 -25.48 28.51
CA ALA A 331 -6.54 -24.03 28.62
C ALA A 331 -5.51 -23.64 29.68
N ARG A 332 -5.42 -24.39 30.78
CA ARG A 332 -4.45 -24.11 31.84
C ARG A 332 -3.02 -24.20 31.33
N ASP A 333 -2.71 -25.27 30.62
CA ASP A 333 -1.36 -25.54 30.09
C ASP A 333 -1.00 -24.57 28.97
N GLU A 334 -1.99 -24.15 28.16
CA GLU A 334 -1.80 -23.17 27.09
C GLU A 334 -1.63 -21.75 27.62
N VAL A 335 -2.39 -21.34 28.64
CA VAL A 335 -2.45 -19.94 29.13
C VAL A 335 -1.35 -19.62 30.15
N SER A 336 -1.00 -20.56 31.03
CA SER A 336 -0.02 -20.32 32.10
C SER A 336 1.35 -19.80 31.59
N PRO A 337 1.91 -20.29 30.47
CA PRO A 337 3.13 -19.74 29.89
C PRO A 337 3.02 -18.26 29.50
N TRP A 338 1.87 -17.83 28.96
CA TRP A 338 1.65 -16.42 28.60
C TRP A 338 1.57 -15.51 29.82
N ILE A 339 0.91 -15.96 30.89
CA ILE A 339 0.84 -15.20 32.15
C ILE A 339 2.25 -15.07 32.76
N ALA A 340 3.03 -16.15 32.77
CA ALA A 340 4.42 -16.13 33.24
C ALA A 340 5.28 -15.16 32.41
N LEU A 341 5.18 -15.23 31.08
CA LEU A 341 5.89 -14.33 30.16
C LEU A 341 5.56 -12.85 30.44
N LEU A 342 4.29 -12.53 30.69
CA LEU A 342 3.85 -11.17 31.03
C LEU A 342 4.37 -10.70 32.40
N ALA A 343 4.52 -11.62 33.37
CA ALA A 343 5.07 -11.33 34.70
C ALA A 343 6.59 -11.13 34.70
N GLU A 344 7.33 -11.82 33.82
CA GLU A 344 8.80 -11.72 33.71
C GLU A 344 9.25 -10.47 32.95
N HIS A 345 8.42 -9.95 32.04
CA HIS A 345 8.77 -8.83 31.17
C HIS A 345 7.77 -7.65 31.19
N PRO A 346 7.32 -7.16 32.35
CA PRO A 346 6.33 -6.08 32.42
C PRO A 346 6.83 -4.80 31.74
N GLN A 347 8.13 -4.51 31.83
CA GLN A 347 8.74 -3.27 31.31
C GLN A 347 9.06 -3.28 29.81
N ARG A 348 9.27 -4.44 29.16
CA ARG A 348 9.57 -4.49 27.71
C ARG A 348 8.36 -4.12 26.85
N TRP A 349 7.15 -4.34 27.36
CA TRP A 349 5.91 -3.97 26.67
C TRP A 349 5.54 -2.50 26.94
N GLU A 350 5.77 -1.99 28.17
CA GLU A 350 5.71 -0.55 28.43
C GLU A 350 6.75 0.22 27.59
N MET A 351 7.92 -0.36 27.32
CA MET A 351 8.92 0.21 26.39
C MET A 351 8.45 0.20 24.94
N LEU A 352 7.71 -0.80 24.45
CA LEU A 352 7.11 -0.77 23.11
C LEU A 352 6.02 0.30 22.99
N ASP A 353 5.22 0.49 24.04
CA ASP A 353 4.21 1.55 24.13
C ASP A 353 4.88 2.95 24.30
N THR A 354 5.98 3.03 25.03
CA THR A 354 6.76 4.27 25.24
C THR A 354 7.56 4.65 24.00
N ALA A 355 8.21 3.70 23.32
CA ALA A 355 8.88 3.92 22.04
C ALA A 355 7.88 4.37 20.97
N ARG A 356 6.68 3.79 20.93
CA ARG A 356 5.57 4.27 20.07
C ARG A 356 5.10 5.68 20.45
N ARG A 357 5.05 6.04 21.74
CA ARG A 357 4.69 7.39 22.21
C ARG A 357 5.78 8.44 21.98
N HIS A 358 7.05 8.04 21.98
CA HIS A 358 8.22 8.93 21.82
C HIS A 358 8.68 9.05 20.36
N SER A 359 8.33 8.12 19.47
CA SER A 359 8.51 8.26 18.02
C SER A 359 7.52 9.24 17.37
N HIS A 360 6.70 9.95 18.17
CA HIS A 360 5.72 10.97 17.74
C HIS A 360 5.93 12.34 18.44
N ARG A 361 7.15 12.62 18.88
CA ARG A 361 7.66 13.99 19.06
C ARG A 361 8.82 14.19 18.09
#